data_AF-A0A1G7JAX4-F1
#
_entry.id   AF-A0A1G7JAX4-F1
#
_cell.length_a   1.000
_cell.length_b   1.000
_cell.length_c   1.000
_cell.angle_alpha   90.00
_cell.angle_beta   90.00
_cell.angle_gamma   90.00
#
_symmetry.space_group_name_H-M   'P 1'
#
loop_
_entity.id
_entity.type
_entity.pdbx_description
1 polymer ?
#
loop_
_entity_poly.entity_id
_entity_poly.type
_entity_poly.pdbx_seq_one_letter_code
_entity_poly.pdbx_strand_id
1 'polypeptide(L)'
;MALQAVRASPHVVGASPARRLLALAVVALLLIASAGFALGLNVGLSLGWIALALGIAIAAGFASAGLVPTVGSLWIVGLWWFAFPPLVGYVTDGWAESTRYNHPRMLGYGYELARAELLGGIEYGVRYGLLFAVVIGVVGYVVGMISSRISTRKKESR
;
A
#
# COMPACT_ATOMS: atom_id res chain seq x y z
N MET A 1 8.98 -18.41 -34.85
CA MET A 1 9.63 -17.18 -34.33
C MET A 1 8.65 -16.47 -33.40
N ALA A 2 9.16 -15.94 -32.27
CA ALA A 2 8.59 -14.84 -31.47
C ALA A 2 7.48 -15.08 -30.42
N LEU A 3 7.30 -16.27 -29.85
CA LEU A 3 6.54 -16.44 -28.59
C LEU A 3 7.21 -17.42 -27.62
N GLN A 4 8.53 -17.28 -27.44
CA GLN A 4 9.12 -17.73 -26.18
C GLN A 4 8.64 -16.76 -25.13
N ALA A 5 7.61 -17.20 -24.41
CA ALA A 5 7.11 -16.61 -23.19
C ALA A 5 8.23 -15.87 -22.47
N VAL A 6 8.06 -14.57 -22.29
CA VAL A 6 8.76 -13.79 -21.29
C VAL A 6 8.56 -14.54 -19.99
N ARG A 7 9.49 -15.44 -19.65
CA ARG A 7 9.61 -16.04 -18.32
C ARG A 7 9.93 -14.87 -17.44
N ALA A 8 8.90 -14.13 -17.03
CA ALA A 8 9.03 -13.02 -16.12
C ALA A 8 9.78 -13.57 -14.92
N SER A 9 10.96 -12.99 -14.68
CA SER A 9 11.90 -13.48 -13.68
C SER A 9 11.15 -13.80 -12.38
N PRO A 10 11.47 -14.90 -11.69
CA PRO A 10 10.77 -15.28 -10.45
C PRO A 10 10.75 -14.16 -9.40
N HIS A 11 11.65 -13.18 -9.50
CA HIS A 11 11.67 -11.98 -8.66
C HIS A 11 10.61 -10.92 -9.02
N VAL A 12 10.08 -10.92 -10.24
CA VAL A 12 9.06 -9.98 -10.72
C VAL A 12 7.66 -10.49 -10.35
N VAL A 13 7.40 -11.78 -10.60
CA VAL A 13 6.08 -12.40 -10.43
C VAL A 13 5.91 -13.09 -9.08
N GLY A 14 7.02 -13.48 -8.44
CA GLY A 14 7.03 -14.11 -7.12
C GLY A 14 6.56 -15.56 -7.11
N ALA A 15 6.84 -16.22 -5.99
CA ALA A 15 6.32 -17.55 -5.72
C ALA A 15 4.80 -17.49 -5.44
N SER A 16 4.04 -18.43 -6.00
CA SER A 16 2.58 -18.53 -5.84
C SER A 16 2.09 -18.37 -4.38
N PRO A 17 2.61 -19.12 -3.38
CA PRO A 17 2.12 -19.02 -2.01
C PRO A 17 2.42 -17.67 -1.37
N ALA A 18 3.64 -17.14 -1.53
CA ALA A 18 4.04 -15.85 -0.97
C ALA A 18 3.26 -14.69 -1.58
N ARG A 19 3.06 -14.71 -2.91
CA ARG A 19 2.23 -13.74 -3.62
C ARG A 19 0.79 -13.74 -3.12
N ARG A 20 0.19 -14.93 -2.96
CA ARG A 20 -1.20 -15.05 -2.49
C ARG A 20 -1.34 -14.57 -1.05
N LEU A 21 -0.38 -14.93 -0.19
CA LEU A 21 -0.36 -14.50 1.21
C LEU A 21 -0.25 -12.98 1.32
N LEU A 22 0.63 -12.35 0.53
CA LEU A 22 0.75 -10.89 0.46
C LEU A 22 -0.58 -10.23 0.10
N ALA A 23 -1.24 -10.70 -0.97
CA ALA A 23 -2.51 -10.16 -1.40
C ALA A 23 -3.59 -10.30 -0.31
N LEU A 24 -3.71 -11.48 0.30
CA LEU A 24 -4.67 -11.72 1.39
C LEU A 24 -4.39 -10.87 2.62
N ALA A 25 -3.12 -10.75 3.02
CA ALA A 25 -2.72 -9.94 4.16
C ALA A 25 -3.07 -8.47 3.96
N VAL A 26 -2.81 -7.93 2.77
CA VAL A 26 -3.13 -6.54 2.43
C VAL A 26 -4.63 -6.32 2.38
N VAL A 27 -5.40 -7.22 1.78
CA VAL A 27 -6.87 -7.14 1.79
C VAL A 27 -7.41 -7.16 3.22
N ALA A 28 -6.96 -8.11 4.05
CA ALA A 28 -7.38 -8.21 5.44
C ALA A 28 -7.01 -6.95 6.25
N LEU A 29 -5.78 -6.43 6.08
CA LEU A 29 -5.33 -5.20 6.71
C LEU A 29 -6.25 -4.03 6.37
N LEU A 30 -6.57 -3.86 5.09
CA LEU A 30 -7.42 -2.75 4.64
C LEU A 30 -8.86 -2.90 5.12
N LEU A 31 -9.40 -4.12 5.20
CA LEU A 31 -10.71 -4.36 5.79
C LEU A 31 -10.76 -4.01 7.28
N ILE A 32 -9.74 -4.44 8.05
CA ILE A 32 -9.62 -4.11 9.47
C ILE A 32 -9.48 -2.60 9.67
N ALA A 33 -8.62 -1.95 8.88
CA ALA A 33 -8.42 -0.51 8.93
C ALA A 33 -9.71 0.25 8.56
N SER A 34 -10.45 -0.23 7.55
CA SER A 34 -11.74 0.32 7.14
C SER A 34 -12.77 0.23 8.26
N ALA A 35 -12.88 -0.93 8.91
CA ALA A 35 -13.79 -1.13 10.03
C ALA A 35 -13.41 -0.25 11.22
N GLY A 36 -12.13 -0.19 11.58
CA GLY A 36 -11.65 0.68 12.65
C GLY A 36 -11.93 2.15 12.37
N PHE A 37 -11.68 2.61 11.15
CA PHE A 37 -11.98 3.98 10.74
C PHE A 37 -13.49 4.28 10.79
N ALA A 38 -14.34 3.37 10.32
CA ALA A 38 -15.79 3.51 10.37
C ALA A 38 -16.34 3.53 11.80
N LEU A 39 -15.69 2.81 12.73
CA LEU A 39 -15.98 2.86 14.16
C LEU A 39 -15.41 4.11 14.87
N GLY A 40 -14.76 4.99 14.12
CA GLY A 40 -14.25 6.26 14.61
C GLY A 40 -12.84 6.22 15.22
N LEU A 41 -12.11 5.11 15.08
CA LEU A 41 -10.71 5.05 15.48
C LEU A 41 -9.87 5.93 14.56
N ASN A 42 -8.80 6.53 15.10
CA ASN A 42 -7.88 7.37 14.34
C ASN A 42 -6.86 6.54 13.52
N VAL A 43 -7.38 5.60 12.72
CA VAL A 43 -6.61 4.70 11.82
C VAL A 43 -6.28 5.39 10.49
N GLY A 44 -6.77 6.62 10.31
CA GLY A 44 -6.60 7.42 9.10
C GLY A 44 -5.17 7.88 8.86
N LEU A 45 -5.04 9.08 8.31
CA LEU A 45 -3.80 9.59 7.74
C LEU A 45 -2.70 9.82 8.80
N SER A 46 -1.82 8.84 8.97
CA SER A 46 -0.67 8.89 9.88
C SER A 46 0.62 8.41 9.21
N LEU A 47 1.76 8.92 9.68
CA LEU A 47 3.10 8.46 9.26
C LEU A 47 3.32 6.95 9.49
N GLY A 48 2.54 6.34 10.38
CA GLY A 48 2.56 4.89 10.63
C GLY A 48 2.27 4.06 9.38
N TRP A 49 1.47 4.57 8.44
CA TRP A 49 1.22 3.90 7.16
C TRP A 49 2.45 3.79 6.27
N ILE A 50 3.37 4.77 6.35
CA ILE A 50 4.64 4.72 5.62
C ILE A 50 5.52 3.60 6.18
N ALA A 51 5.66 3.54 7.50
CA ALA A 51 6.42 2.49 8.17
C ALA A 51 5.83 1.10 7.89
N LEU A 52 4.50 0.98 7.91
CA LEU A 52 3.79 -0.26 7.60
C LEU A 52 4.00 -0.70 6.14
N ALA A 53 3.88 0.23 5.18
CA ALA A 53 4.12 -0.05 3.77
C ALA A 53 5.56 -0.52 3.51
N LEU A 54 6.54 0.12 4.15
CA LEU A 54 7.94 -0.30 4.08
C LEU A 54 8.13 -1.70 4.69
N GLY A 55 7.52 -1.98 5.83
CA GLY A 55 7.54 -3.30 6.46
C GLY A 55 6.95 -4.40 5.57
N ILE A 56 5.82 -4.13 4.92
CA ILE A 56 5.19 -5.03 3.94
C ILE A 56 6.14 -5.29 2.76
N ALA A 57 6.75 -4.24 2.21
CA ALA A 57 7.69 -4.37 1.09
C ALA A 57 8.89 -5.25 1.45
N ILE A 58 9.48 -5.05 2.63
CA ILE A 58 10.61 -5.84 3.14
C ILE A 58 10.19 -7.30 3.34
N ALA A 59 9.05 -7.55 4.00
CA ALA A 59 8.54 -8.90 4.21
C ALA A 59 8.25 -9.63 2.88
N ALA A 60 7.67 -8.91 1.91
CA ALA A 60 7.41 -9.43 0.58
C ALA A 60 8.70 -9.78 -0.18
N GLY A 61 9.73 -8.94 -0.09
CA GLY A 61 11.07 -9.20 -0.62
C GLY A 61 11.71 -10.43 0.02
N PHE A 62 11.63 -10.53 1.34
CA PHE A 62 12.19 -11.64 2.10
C PHE A 62 11.53 -12.98 1.74
N ALA A 63 10.20 -12.98 1.60
CA ALA A 63 9.39 -14.14 1.22
C ALA A 63 9.38 -14.42 -0.29
N SER A 64 10.06 -13.62 -1.12
CA SER A 64 10.04 -13.73 -2.59
C SER A 64 8.63 -13.67 -3.18
N ALA A 65 7.79 -12.76 -2.68
CA ALA A 65 6.41 -12.58 -3.12
C ALA A 65 6.27 -11.93 -4.51
N GLY A 66 7.36 -11.39 -5.08
CA GLY A 66 7.39 -10.75 -6.40
C GLY A 66 7.29 -9.22 -6.32
N LEU A 67 8.06 -8.53 -7.16
CA LEU A 67 8.06 -7.06 -7.17
C LEU A 67 6.71 -6.48 -7.63
N VAL A 68 6.14 -6.99 -8.71
CA VAL A 68 4.85 -6.51 -9.27
C VAL A 68 3.71 -6.65 -8.25
N PRO A 69 3.47 -7.83 -7.63
CA PRO A 69 2.44 -7.94 -6.61
C PRO A 69 2.75 -7.08 -5.37
N THR A 70 4.02 -6.87 -5.02
CA THR A 70 4.41 -5.94 -3.93
C THR A 70 3.99 -4.51 -4.25
N VAL A 71 4.39 -3.98 -5.40
CA VAL A 71 4.04 -2.61 -5.83
C VAL A 71 2.52 -2.47 -5.99
N GLY A 72 1.86 -3.45 -6.61
CA GLY A 72 0.40 -3.45 -6.75
C GLY A 72 -0.32 -3.44 -5.40
N SER A 73 0.12 -4.26 -4.45
CA SER A 73 -0.42 -4.27 -3.10
C SER A 73 -0.24 -2.93 -2.38
N LEU A 74 0.95 -2.33 -2.45
CA LEU A 74 1.20 -1.03 -1.84
C LEU A 74 0.43 0.11 -2.53
N TRP A 75 0.18 -0.02 -3.83
CA TRP A 75 -0.65 0.93 -4.55
C TRP A 75 -2.11 0.88 -4.05
N ILE A 76 -2.65 -0.30 -3.80
CA ILE A 76 -3.99 -0.45 -3.18
C ILE A 76 -3.99 0.15 -1.76
N VAL A 77 -2.93 -0.04 -0.98
CA VAL A 77 -2.78 0.62 0.33
C VAL A 77 -2.79 2.14 0.18
N GLY A 78 -2.05 2.69 -0.78
CA GLY A 78 -2.04 4.12 -1.08
C GLY A 78 -3.41 4.63 -1.50
N LEU A 79 -4.11 3.92 -2.40
CA LEU A 79 -5.47 4.27 -2.82
C LEU A 79 -6.43 4.29 -1.64
N TRP A 80 -6.37 3.29 -0.76
CA TRP A 80 -7.16 3.28 0.46
C TRP A 80 -6.84 4.50 1.32
N TRP A 81 -5.56 4.79 1.51
CA TRP A 81 -5.08 5.87 2.37
C TRP A 81 -5.58 7.25 1.93
N PHE A 82 -5.64 7.50 0.62
CA PHE A 82 -6.08 8.78 0.06
C PHE A 82 -7.58 8.86 -0.25
N ALA A 83 -8.26 7.75 -0.57
CA ALA A 83 -9.65 7.78 -1.04
C ALA A 83 -10.68 7.28 -0.01
N PHE A 84 -10.32 6.34 0.87
CA PHE A 84 -11.29 5.75 1.79
C PHE A 84 -11.72 6.71 2.92
N PRO A 85 -10.82 7.41 3.62
CA PRO A 85 -11.24 8.39 4.63
C PRO A 85 -12.17 9.48 4.07
N PRO A 86 -11.87 10.13 2.92
CA PRO A 86 -12.81 11.08 2.31
C PRO A 86 -14.14 10.46 1.90
N LEU A 87 -14.16 9.20 1.43
CA LEU A 87 -15.40 8.50 1.09
C LEU A 87 -16.31 8.34 2.32
N VAL A 88 -15.75 7.94 3.46
CA VAL A 88 -16.52 7.83 4.70
C VAL A 88 -17.02 9.21 5.16
N GLY A 89 -16.18 10.25 5.07
CA GLY A 89 -16.59 11.62 5.37
C GLY A 89 -17.75 12.10 4.49
N TYR A 90 -17.70 11.78 3.19
CA TYR A 90 -18.77 12.09 2.22
C TYR A 90 -20.09 11.36 2.53
N VAL A 91 -20.04 10.09 2.92
CA VAL A 91 -21.24 9.29 3.21
C VAL A 91 -21.88 9.63 4.56
N THR A 92 -21.07 10.09 5.53
CA THR A 92 -21.53 10.33 6.91
C THR A 92 -21.86 11.79 7.20
N ASP A 93 -21.68 12.70 6.24
CA ASP A 93 -21.75 14.16 6.39
C ASP A 93 -20.84 14.74 7.50
N GLY A 94 -19.98 13.91 8.11
CA GLY A 94 -19.02 14.29 9.16
C GLY A 94 -17.76 14.97 8.63
N TRP A 95 -17.81 15.46 7.39
CA TRP A 95 -16.65 15.90 6.61
C TRP A 95 -16.04 17.21 7.11
N ALA A 96 -16.78 18.11 7.77
CA ALA A 96 -16.27 19.43 8.15
C ALA A 96 -15.53 19.44 9.50
N GLU A 97 -16.02 18.71 10.51
CA GLU A 97 -15.63 18.94 11.91
C GLU A 97 -14.51 18.03 12.44
N SER A 98 -14.15 16.96 11.74
CA SER A 98 -13.22 15.96 12.29
C SER A 98 -11.78 16.10 11.76
N THR A 99 -10.83 16.22 12.68
CA THR A 99 -9.37 16.23 12.42
C THR A 99 -8.85 14.92 11.82
N ARG A 100 -9.65 13.85 11.86
CA ARG A 100 -9.35 12.53 11.27
C ARG A 100 -9.33 12.56 9.73
N TYR A 101 -9.89 13.62 9.14
CA TYR A 101 -9.91 13.88 7.70
C TYR A 101 -8.87 14.93 7.26
N ASN A 102 -7.98 15.41 8.14
CA ASN A 102 -7.18 16.63 7.89
C ASN A 102 -6.08 16.52 6.81
N HIS A 103 -5.66 15.34 6.35
CA HIS A 103 -4.42 15.26 5.57
C HIS A 103 -4.53 15.60 4.06
N PRO A 104 -5.68 15.49 3.35
CA PRO A 104 -5.86 16.16 2.06
C PRO A 104 -5.91 17.69 2.22
N ARG A 105 -6.29 18.18 3.41
CA ARG A 105 -6.48 19.61 3.70
C ARG A 105 -5.19 20.41 3.82
N MET A 106 -4.02 19.77 3.83
CA MET A 106 -2.71 20.46 3.79
C MET A 106 -2.15 20.58 2.36
N LEU A 107 -2.83 20.04 1.34
CA LEU A 107 -2.39 20.04 -0.05
C LEU A 107 -3.22 20.96 -0.97
N GLY A 108 -4.17 21.73 -0.41
CA GLY A 108 -4.86 22.81 -1.12
C GLY A 108 -6.02 22.38 -2.04
N TYR A 109 -6.58 21.19 -1.88
CA TYR A 109 -7.69 20.71 -2.70
C TYR A 109 -9.04 20.83 -1.96
N GLY A 110 -9.92 21.68 -2.48
CA GLY A 110 -11.39 21.53 -2.40
C GLY A 110 -12.06 21.72 -1.03
N TYR A 111 -12.02 22.93 -0.47
CA TYR A 111 -12.61 23.24 0.85
C TYR A 111 -14.12 23.47 0.88
N GLU A 112 -14.84 23.39 -0.24
CA GLU A 112 -16.26 23.78 -0.26
C GLU A 112 -17.24 22.60 -0.31
N LEU A 113 -16.81 21.40 -0.72
CA LEU A 113 -17.69 20.26 -0.94
C LEU A 113 -17.00 18.92 -0.65
N ALA A 114 -17.66 18.04 0.12
CA ALA A 114 -17.20 16.67 0.40
C ALA A 114 -16.93 15.83 -0.88
N ARG A 115 -17.67 16.10 -1.96
CA ARG A 115 -17.45 15.48 -3.27
C ARG A 115 -16.09 15.85 -3.88
N ALA A 116 -15.62 17.08 -3.67
CA ALA A 116 -14.35 17.55 -4.21
C ALA A 116 -13.17 16.90 -3.46
N GLU A 117 -13.27 16.72 -2.15
CA GLU A 117 -12.26 15.99 -1.36
C GLU A 117 -12.15 14.52 -1.80
N LEU A 118 -13.27 13.85 -2.08
CA LEU A 118 -13.27 12.47 -2.58
C LEU A 118 -12.60 12.36 -3.96
N LEU A 119 -12.97 13.24 -4.89
CA LEU A 119 -12.36 13.27 -6.23
C LEU A 119 -10.86 13.58 -6.17
N GLY A 120 -10.46 14.55 -5.34
CA GLY A 120 -9.07 14.86 -5.09
C GLY A 120 -8.33 13.67 -4.47
N GLY A 121 -8.91 13.01 -3.47
CA GLY A 121 -8.35 11.80 -2.85
C GLY A 121 -8.11 10.67 -3.85
N ILE A 122 -9.02 10.47 -4.80
CA ILE A 122 -8.84 9.49 -5.89
C ILE A 122 -7.71 9.91 -6.83
N GLU A 123 -7.69 11.16 -7.29
CA GLU A 123 -6.65 11.65 -8.19
C GLU A 123 -5.25 11.54 -7.55
N TYR A 124 -5.14 11.98 -6.30
CA TYR A 124 -3.90 11.88 -5.53
C TYR A 124 -3.51 10.44 -5.24
N GLY A 125 -4.47 9.59 -4.85
CA GLY A 125 -4.23 8.17 -4.61
C GLY A 125 -3.74 7.44 -5.85
N VAL A 126 -4.29 7.76 -7.03
CA VAL A 126 -3.83 7.18 -8.30
C VAL A 126 -2.42 7.66 -8.64
N ARG A 127 -2.17 8.98 -8.62
CA ARG A 127 -0.87 9.55 -9.04
C ARG A 127 0.22 9.35 -8.00
N TYR A 128 0.03 9.88 -6.81
CA TYR A 128 1.04 9.87 -5.75
C TYR A 128 1.06 8.55 -5.00
N GLY A 129 -0.07 7.86 -4.84
CA GLY A 129 -0.09 6.51 -4.26
C GLY A 129 0.69 5.51 -5.12
N LEU A 130 0.65 5.63 -6.45
CA LEU A 130 1.47 4.78 -7.34
C LEU A 130 2.95 5.12 -7.22
N LEU A 131 3.33 6.41 -7.27
CA LEU A 131 4.72 6.83 -7.10
C LEU A 131 5.28 6.36 -5.76
N PHE A 132 4.52 6.53 -4.68
CA PHE A 132 4.85 6.03 -3.36
C PHE A 132 5.05 4.51 -3.36
N ALA A 133 4.11 3.76 -3.94
CA ALA A 133 4.16 2.30 -4.00
C ALA A 133 5.37 1.79 -4.81
N VAL A 134 5.73 2.49 -5.89
CA VAL A 134 6.92 2.15 -6.68
C VAL A 134 8.19 2.41 -5.87
N VAL A 135 8.34 3.59 -5.28
CA VAL A 135 9.56 3.95 -4.54
C VAL A 135 9.73 3.05 -3.31
N ILE A 136 8.73 2.99 -2.44
CA ILE A 136 8.79 2.18 -1.20
C ILE A 136 8.80 0.69 -1.53
N GLY A 137 8.00 0.26 -2.51
CA GLY A 137 7.91 -1.13 -2.91
C GLY A 137 9.22 -1.66 -3.46
N VAL A 138 9.88 -0.93 -4.37
CA VAL A 138 11.18 -1.33 -4.92
C VAL A 138 12.25 -1.36 -3.84
N VAL A 139 12.40 -0.28 -3.07
CA VAL A 139 13.44 -0.19 -2.04
C VAL A 139 13.26 -1.28 -0.99
N GLY A 140 12.06 -1.41 -0.41
CA GLY A 140 11.79 -2.41 0.62
C GLY A 140 11.93 -3.83 0.08
N TYR A 141 11.42 -4.11 -1.13
CA TYR A 141 11.54 -5.45 -1.73
C TYR A 141 13.00 -5.85 -1.96
N VAL A 142 13.83 -4.94 -2.47
CA VAL A 142 15.26 -5.19 -2.66
C VAL A 142 15.96 -5.46 -1.33
N VAL A 143 15.68 -4.64 -0.31
CA VAL A 143 16.23 -4.85 1.05
C VAL A 143 15.85 -6.22 1.58
N GLY A 144 14.58 -6.59 1.55
CA GLY A 144 14.09 -7.89 2.02
C GLY A 144 14.73 -9.06 1.27
N MET A 145 14.86 -8.95 -0.05
CA MET A 145 15.49 -9.96 -0.89
C MET A 145 16.98 -10.16 -0.55
N ILE A 146 17.72 -9.06 -0.36
CA ILE A 146 19.14 -9.12 0.04
C ILE A 146 19.27 -9.77 1.42
N SER A 147 18.45 -9.37 2.39
CA SER A 147 18.45 -9.96 3.74
C SER A 147 18.21 -11.47 3.70
N SER A 148 17.23 -11.92 2.91
CA SER A 148 16.93 -13.35 2.73
C SER A 148 18.14 -14.14 2.21
N ARG A 149 18.83 -13.61 1.18
CA ARG A 149 20.02 -14.24 0.61
C ARG A 149 21.18 -14.34 1.59
N ILE A 150 21.39 -13.32 2.42
CA ILE A 150 22.42 -13.32 3.46
C ILE A 150 22.10 -14.38 4.52
N SER A 151 20.84 -14.47 4.94
CA SER A 151 20.37 -15.46 5.92
C SER A 151 20.51 -16.90 5.43
N THR A 152 20.24 -17.19 4.15
CA THR A 152 20.45 -18.52 3.58
C THR A 152 21.93 -18.91 3.51
N ARG A 153 22.81 -17.99 3.10
CA ARG A 153 24.27 -18.26 3.05
C ARG A 153 24.86 -18.56 4.42
N LYS A 154 24.40 -17.88 5.47
CA LYS A 154 24.84 -18.17 6.85
C LYS A 154 24.38 -19.53 7.38
N LYS A 155 23.25 -20.05 6.88
CA LYS A 155 22.77 -21.39 7.24
C LYS A 155 23.58 -22.50 6.56
N GLU A 156 24.06 -22.27 5.34
CA GLU A 156 24.87 -23.24 4.59
C GLU A 156 26.32 -23.31 5.08
N SER A 157 26.83 -22.25 5.72
CA SER A 157 28.19 -22.19 6.26
C SER A 157 28.34 -22.77 7.69
N ARG A 158 27.28 -23.37 8.25
CA ARG A 158 27.22 -23.81 9.66
C ARG A 158 26.83 -25.27 9.73
#